data_AF-A0A415QRR1-F1
#
_entry.id   AF-A0A415QRR1-F1
#
_cell.length_a   1.000
_cell.length_b   1.000
_cell.length_c   1.000
_cell.angle_alpha   90.00
_cell.angle_beta   90.00
_cell.angle_gamma   90.00
#
_symmetry.space_group_name_H-M   'P 1'
#
loop_
_entity.id
_entity.type
_entity.pdbx_description
1 polymer ?
#
loop_
_entity_poly.entity_id
_entity_poly.type
_entity_poly.pdbx_seq_one_letter_code
_entity_poly.pdbx_strand_id
1 'polypeptide(L)'
;MTIFLSCNDDYVGYDVQMEKLDKIGQAFMDHLLSGSDGKRQWEELTRLGDIPPNEVALVYHGSRGWQYVLPLLKDSTLIGMVALPVEIGEDNKCLSECSIGASCVLEKEDIKSDIFMQGILKSSISRKWQENGIIIDEKLIVNQANSDLYSPLSRGSGGCYYASYTLEADNYLDDEGFAIINGINTDGFEEIANEVARYVHRGIEIIVEEDIIFVLAPSESIAVIYYIELARCLSDMNIIATFTFLWMDTPGGTGGSTGGSTGGNTGNTGDTGGNTGGNTGGNTEKPPITPDDPGHIVVNLTTSELTGEVEIGDVYYLIVDIYHTKQEPIPKITNIEYLVNRIGTRQGGVLYETTEWICLRKAISAGRFEFGAIVHFEGETGKVNSNTVYVTEMCPSISKFKDLPVVQNRAIELWNETVNYSRLNQSTHTTREFGCFIYLNTGTGEYHCGSTIPGDPIQLTAPGKGTVRFVYSEQSYDPRETFDLIVGTIHSHYPMTWAVHGLERPPGPSKDDNNSDLPGIVYDYSYTVLAGSPVNISNNPMKMYVYGPDRRETP
;
A
#
# COMPACT_ATOMS: atom_id res chain seq x y z
N MET A 1 -10.95 6.47 26.23
CA MET A 1 -12.37 6.88 26.25
C MET A 1 -12.42 8.31 26.72
N THR A 2 -12.40 9.25 25.77
CA THR A 2 -12.48 10.68 26.05
C THR A 2 -13.75 11.17 25.37
N ILE A 3 -14.70 11.59 26.19
CA ILE A 3 -16.03 12.02 25.81
C ILE A 3 -15.93 13.47 25.33
N PHE A 4 -16.27 13.74 24.07
CA PHE A 4 -16.54 15.11 23.62
C PHE A 4 -17.97 15.48 24.03
N LEU A 5 -18.08 16.40 24.98
CA LEU A 5 -19.34 17.04 25.38
C LEU A 5 -19.65 18.20 24.43
N SER A 6 -20.92 18.27 24.05
CA SER A 6 -21.51 19.21 23.10
C SER A 6 -21.83 20.59 23.70
N CYS A 7 -22.02 21.54 22.77
CA CYS A 7 -22.78 22.80 22.85
C CYS A 7 -22.07 24.04 23.43
N ASN A 8 -21.83 25.02 22.54
CA ASN A 8 -22.10 26.43 22.82
C ASN A 8 -22.69 27.10 21.57
N ASP A 9 -23.82 27.77 21.77
CA ASP A 9 -24.53 28.61 20.81
C ASP A 9 -23.74 29.90 20.47
N ASP A 10 -24.03 30.45 19.28
CA ASP A 10 -23.70 31.79 18.80
C ASP A 10 -22.22 32.18 18.61
N TYR A 11 -21.60 31.70 17.53
CA TYR A 11 -20.41 32.33 16.94
C TYR A 11 -20.59 32.50 15.42
N VAL A 12 -21.12 33.66 15.04
CA VAL A 12 -21.08 34.15 13.66
C VAL A 12 -19.66 34.70 13.43
N GLY A 13 -18.83 33.92 12.74
CA GLY A 13 -17.46 34.27 12.36
C GLY A 13 -16.44 33.25 12.86
N TYR A 14 -16.31 32.11 12.18
CA TYR A 14 -15.17 31.21 12.38
C TYR A 14 -13.93 31.87 11.77
N ASP A 15 -13.16 32.59 12.58
CA ASP A 15 -11.77 32.89 12.26
C ASP A 15 -11.01 31.55 12.28
N VAL A 16 -10.39 31.20 11.14
CA VAL A 16 -9.58 29.99 11.00
C VAL A 16 -8.45 30.06 12.02
N GLN A 17 -8.40 29.10 12.95
CA GLN A 17 -7.33 29.02 13.94
C GLN A 17 -6.06 28.49 13.27
N MET A 18 -5.37 29.36 12.53
CA MET A 18 -4.14 29.04 11.78
C MET A 18 -3.08 28.32 12.63
N GLU A 19 -3.04 28.62 13.93
CA GLU A 19 -2.15 27.99 14.92
C GLU A 19 -2.41 26.48 15.18
N LYS A 20 -3.55 25.95 14.74
CA LYS A 20 -3.91 24.52 14.83
C LYS A 20 -3.73 23.76 13.52
N LEU A 21 -3.38 24.47 12.45
CA LEU A 21 -3.15 23.85 11.15
C LEU A 21 -1.74 23.27 11.11
N ASP A 22 -1.58 22.15 10.41
CA ASP A 22 -0.26 21.70 10.01
C ASP A 22 0.25 22.57 8.84
N LYS A 23 1.46 22.29 8.37
CA LYS A 23 2.07 23.06 7.27
C LYS A 23 1.24 23.02 5.99
N ILE A 24 0.56 21.91 5.76
CA ILE A 24 -0.27 21.63 4.59
C ILE A 24 -1.55 22.48 4.65
N GLY A 25 -2.30 22.36 5.74
CA GLY A 25 -3.51 23.14 5.98
C GLY A 25 -3.22 24.63 6.02
N GLN A 26 -2.09 25.04 6.61
CA GLN A 26 -1.68 26.44 6.64
C GLN A 26 -1.43 26.99 5.23
N ALA A 27 -0.63 26.30 4.41
CA ALA A 27 -0.31 26.74 3.06
C ALA A 27 -1.56 26.84 2.16
N PHE A 28 -2.48 25.87 2.28
CA PHE A 28 -3.76 25.92 1.59
C PHE A 28 -4.60 27.12 2.04
N MET A 29 -4.75 27.33 3.35
CA MET A 29 -5.55 28.43 3.88
C MET A 29 -4.94 29.79 3.54
N ASP A 30 -3.61 29.92 3.56
CA ASP A 30 -2.91 31.13 3.14
C ASP A 30 -3.16 31.43 1.65
N HIS A 31 -3.10 30.40 0.79
CA HIS A 31 -3.40 30.54 -0.63
C HIS A 31 -4.87 30.94 -0.85
N LEU A 32 -5.82 30.24 -0.23
CA LEU A 32 -7.25 30.54 -0.34
C LEU A 32 -7.56 31.97 0.12
N LEU A 33 -7.08 32.35 1.30
CA LEU A 33 -7.37 33.66 1.90
C LEU A 33 -6.61 34.82 1.25
N SER A 34 -5.55 34.55 0.48
CA SER A 34 -4.90 35.57 -0.35
C SER A 34 -5.77 36.03 -1.52
N GLY A 35 -6.69 35.18 -1.97
CA GLY A 35 -7.65 35.50 -3.03
C GLY A 35 -8.73 36.49 -2.59
N SER A 36 -9.18 37.36 -3.51
CA SER A 36 -10.16 38.42 -3.22
C SER A 36 -11.51 37.92 -2.73
N ASP A 37 -11.90 36.69 -3.11
CA ASP A 37 -13.16 36.05 -2.72
C ASP A 37 -12.98 34.90 -1.71
N GLY A 38 -11.73 34.55 -1.36
CA GLY A 38 -11.43 33.32 -0.62
C GLY A 38 -12.05 33.26 0.77
N LYS A 39 -12.09 34.39 1.49
CA LYS A 39 -12.76 34.46 2.80
C LYS A 39 -14.26 34.16 2.67
N ARG A 40 -14.92 34.75 1.67
CA ARG A 40 -16.35 34.53 1.43
C ARG A 40 -16.62 33.08 1.02
N GLN A 41 -15.79 32.53 0.13
CA GLN A 41 -15.87 31.14 -0.30
C GLN A 41 -15.71 30.17 0.87
N TRP A 42 -14.76 30.41 1.76
CA TRP A 42 -14.56 29.61 2.97
C TRP A 42 -15.76 29.69 3.93
N GLU A 43 -16.32 30.88 4.14
CA GLU A 43 -17.54 31.08 4.94
C GLU A 43 -18.77 30.38 4.35
N GLU A 44 -18.88 30.31 3.02
CA GLU A 44 -19.96 29.59 2.35
C GLU A 44 -19.80 28.07 2.47
N LEU A 45 -18.57 27.56 2.31
CA LEU A 45 -18.24 26.14 2.42
C LEU A 45 -18.45 25.59 3.84
N THR A 46 -17.98 26.30 4.86
CA THR A 46 -18.09 25.88 6.27
C THR A 46 -19.54 25.87 6.81
N ARG A 47 -20.50 26.45 6.08
CA ARG A 47 -21.94 26.32 6.40
C ARG A 47 -22.53 24.98 5.98
N LEU A 48 -21.85 24.24 5.10
CA LEU A 48 -22.34 22.96 4.57
C LEU A 48 -21.99 21.78 5.49
N GLY A 49 -20.94 21.91 6.29
CA GLY A 49 -20.44 20.87 7.18
C GLY A 49 -19.02 21.17 7.68
N ASP A 50 -18.43 20.20 8.37
CA ASP A 50 -17.06 20.29 8.84
C ASP A 50 -16.09 20.04 7.68
N ILE A 51 -15.18 20.98 7.43
CA ILE A 51 -14.17 20.89 6.36
C ILE A 51 -12.80 21.05 7.02
N PRO A 52 -12.06 19.96 7.28
CA PRO A 52 -10.78 20.02 7.96
C PRO A 52 -9.66 20.45 6.99
N PRO A 53 -9.04 21.65 7.13
CA PRO A 53 -8.05 22.14 6.18
C PRO A 53 -6.77 21.29 6.11
N ASN A 54 -6.42 20.60 7.20
CA ASN A 54 -5.24 19.71 7.26
C ASN A 54 -5.39 18.46 6.37
N GLU A 55 -6.61 18.14 5.95
CA GLU A 55 -6.90 16.98 5.10
C GLU A 55 -6.91 17.34 3.60
N VAL A 56 -6.46 18.55 3.24
CA VAL A 56 -6.40 18.99 1.85
C VAL A 56 -5.39 18.17 1.05
N ALA A 57 -5.79 17.77 -0.15
CA ALA A 57 -4.91 17.18 -1.14
C ALA A 57 -4.84 18.09 -2.38
N LEU A 58 -3.65 18.19 -2.98
CA LEU A 58 -3.47 18.84 -4.28
C LEU A 58 -3.40 17.77 -5.36
N VAL A 59 -4.34 17.82 -6.30
CA VAL A 59 -4.56 16.74 -7.26
C VAL A 59 -4.68 17.29 -8.66
N TYR A 60 -4.05 16.62 -9.61
CA TYR A 60 -4.19 16.88 -11.04
C TYR A 60 -5.06 15.82 -11.72
N HIS A 61 -5.92 16.28 -12.62
CA HIS A 61 -6.76 15.44 -13.48
C HIS A 61 -6.95 16.12 -14.83
N GLY A 62 -6.90 15.38 -15.95
CA GLY A 62 -6.79 16.01 -17.27
C GLY A 62 -7.98 16.88 -17.69
N SER A 63 -9.20 16.54 -17.28
CA SER A 63 -10.40 17.35 -17.56
C SER A 63 -10.54 18.59 -16.67
N ARG A 64 -9.86 18.61 -15.51
CA ARG A 64 -10.05 19.63 -14.45
C ARG A 64 -8.81 20.44 -14.12
N GLY A 65 -7.65 20.04 -14.63
CA GLY A 65 -6.38 20.59 -14.21
C GLY A 65 -6.10 20.33 -12.72
N TRP A 66 -5.39 21.25 -12.08
CA TRP A 66 -5.10 21.18 -10.65
C TRP A 66 -6.28 21.60 -9.79
N GLN A 67 -6.50 20.87 -8.71
CA GLN A 67 -7.59 21.06 -7.77
C GLN A 67 -7.06 20.85 -6.34
N TYR A 68 -7.43 21.75 -5.42
CA TYR A 68 -7.44 21.37 -4.00
C TYR A 68 -8.70 20.57 -3.72
N VAL A 69 -8.55 19.41 -3.08
CA VAL A 69 -9.65 18.52 -2.72
C VAL A 69 -9.70 18.36 -1.20
N LEU A 70 -10.89 18.55 -0.62
CA LEU A 70 -11.15 18.45 0.81
C LEU A 70 -12.36 17.56 1.08
N PRO A 71 -12.36 16.81 2.19
CA PRO A 71 -13.53 16.07 2.62
C PRO A 71 -14.55 17.04 3.25
N LEU A 72 -15.84 16.87 2.89
CA LEU A 72 -16.96 17.52 3.57
C LEU A 72 -17.60 16.54 4.53
N LEU A 73 -17.59 16.88 5.81
CA LEU A 73 -17.91 15.96 6.90
C LEU A 73 -19.16 16.38 7.68
N LYS A 74 -19.83 15.39 8.24
CA LYS A 74 -20.80 15.54 9.32
C LYS A 74 -20.60 14.42 10.32
N ASP A 75 -20.34 14.77 11.58
CA ASP A 75 -20.05 13.79 12.64
C ASP A 75 -18.90 12.83 12.22
N SER A 76 -17.81 13.39 11.69
CA SER A 76 -16.65 12.66 11.12
C SER A 76 -16.96 11.73 9.94
N THR A 77 -18.19 11.71 9.44
CA THR A 77 -18.59 10.91 8.28
C THR A 77 -18.52 11.74 7.01
N LEU A 78 -17.92 11.18 5.95
CA LEU A 78 -17.88 11.80 4.63
C LEU A 78 -19.29 11.91 4.04
N ILE A 79 -19.75 13.15 3.84
CA ILE A 79 -21.05 13.46 3.23
C ILE A 79 -20.91 14.10 1.85
N GLY A 80 -19.73 14.64 1.53
CA GLY A 80 -19.40 15.21 0.23
C GLY A 80 -17.90 15.43 0.06
N MET A 81 -17.50 15.97 -1.08
CA MET A 81 -16.13 16.43 -1.33
C MET A 81 -16.18 17.83 -1.93
N VAL A 82 -15.22 18.67 -1.53
CA VAL A 82 -15.04 20.02 -2.05
C VAL A 82 -13.86 20.00 -2.99
N ALA A 83 -14.05 20.46 -4.22
CA ALA A 83 -12.99 20.71 -5.19
C ALA A 83 -12.85 22.22 -5.44
N LEU A 84 -11.62 22.70 -5.39
CA LEU A 84 -11.26 24.10 -5.57
C LEU A 84 -10.24 24.17 -6.72
N PRO A 85 -10.67 24.61 -7.92
CA PRO A 85 -9.78 24.70 -9.08
C PRO A 85 -8.62 25.65 -8.82
N VAL A 86 -7.43 25.26 -9.24
CA VAL A 86 -6.25 26.13 -9.25
C VAL A 86 -5.98 26.57 -10.68
N GLU A 87 -6.16 27.86 -10.94
CA GLU A 87 -5.94 28.47 -12.25
C GLU A 87 -4.46 28.83 -12.41
N ILE A 88 -3.77 28.11 -13.30
CA ILE A 88 -2.35 28.31 -13.57
C ILE A 88 -2.19 29.25 -14.76
N GLY A 89 -1.57 30.41 -14.51
CA GLY A 89 -1.16 31.33 -15.57
C GLY A 89 0.12 30.87 -16.29
N GLU A 90 0.33 31.35 -17.52
CA GLU A 90 1.49 30.99 -18.36
C GLU A 90 2.86 31.32 -17.71
N ASP A 91 2.90 32.33 -16.83
CA ASP A 91 4.12 32.80 -16.16
C ASP A 91 4.27 32.30 -14.71
N ASN A 92 3.28 31.55 -14.20
CA ASN A 92 3.22 31.14 -12.80
C ASN A 92 4.25 30.04 -12.52
N LYS A 93 5.11 30.28 -11.53
CA LYS A 93 6.16 29.33 -11.10
C LYS A 93 5.82 28.62 -9.80
N CYS A 94 4.95 29.22 -8.98
CA CYS A 94 4.52 28.69 -7.70
C CYS A 94 2.98 28.62 -7.60
N LEU A 95 2.44 27.71 -6.79
CA LEU A 95 0.99 27.65 -6.53
C LEU A 95 0.47 28.94 -5.90
N SER A 96 1.27 29.58 -5.04
CA SER A 96 0.90 30.84 -4.39
C SER A 96 0.68 32.01 -5.34
N GLU A 97 1.11 31.90 -6.60
CA GLU A 97 0.89 32.88 -7.67
C GLU A 97 -0.39 32.60 -8.47
N CYS A 98 -1.00 31.43 -8.27
CA CYS A 98 -2.21 31.00 -8.96
C CYS A 98 -3.46 31.55 -8.27
N SER A 99 -4.56 31.65 -9.02
CA SER A 99 -5.88 31.94 -8.44
C SER A 99 -6.60 30.66 -8.08
N ILE A 100 -7.29 30.65 -6.94
CA ILE A 100 -8.27 29.61 -6.63
C ILE A 100 -9.62 30.03 -7.22
N GLY A 101 -10.14 29.19 -8.11
CA GLY A 101 -11.44 29.36 -8.75
C GLY A 101 -12.62 29.02 -7.85
N ALA A 102 -13.82 29.12 -8.42
CA ALA A 102 -15.06 28.82 -7.70
C ALA A 102 -15.12 27.36 -7.23
N SER A 103 -15.56 27.15 -5.99
CA SER A 103 -15.63 25.83 -5.38
C SER A 103 -16.75 25.00 -5.99
N CYS A 104 -16.46 23.75 -6.28
CA CYS A 104 -17.44 22.73 -6.60
C CYS A 104 -17.64 21.83 -5.37
N VAL A 105 -18.88 21.68 -4.90
CA VAL A 105 -19.22 20.77 -3.81
C VAL A 105 -20.02 19.63 -4.40
N LEU A 106 -19.53 18.40 -4.25
CA LEU A 106 -20.20 17.20 -4.72
C LEU A 106 -20.75 16.41 -3.54
N GLU A 107 -22.05 16.14 -3.59
CA GLU A 107 -22.72 15.28 -2.61
C GLU A 107 -22.65 13.80 -3.05
N LYS A 108 -23.13 12.89 -2.19
CA LYS A 108 -22.93 11.43 -2.35
C LYS A 108 -23.29 10.87 -3.72
N GLU A 109 -24.39 11.31 -4.34
CA GLU A 109 -24.79 10.77 -5.65
C GLU A 109 -23.92 11.31 -6.79
N ASP A 110 -23.53 12.59 -6.71
CA ASP A 110 -22.65 13.20 -7.72
C ASP A 110 -21.24 12.57 -7.64
N ILE A 111 -20.75 12.28 -6.43
CA ILE A 111 -19.48 11.58 -6.19
C ILE A 111 -19.42 10.22 -6.89
N LYS A 112 -20.53 9.46 -6.92
CA LYS A 112 -20.56 8.13 -7.57
C LYS A 112 -20.43 8.24 -9.09
N SER A 113 -21.01 9.28 -9.68
CA SER A 113 -20.97 9.50 -11.14
C SER A 113 -19.71 10.20 -11.63
N ASP A 114 -18.92 10.79 -10.72
CA ASP A 114 -17.80 11.64 -11.06
C ASP A 114 -16.47 10.87 -11.06
N ILE A 115 -15.82 10.79 -12.24
CA ILE A 115 -14.59 10.00 -12.41
C ILE A 115 -13.46 10.49 -11.52
N PHE A 116 -13.31 11.81 -11.42
CA PHE A 116 -12.29 12.47 -10.60
C PHE A 116 -12.50 12.13 -9.12
N MET A 117 -13.73 12.27 -8.62
CA MET A 117 -14.04 11.99 -7.22
C MET A 117 -13.87 10.52 -6.85
N GLN A 118 -14.23 9.61 -7.75
CA GLN A 118 -13.93 8.19 -7.57
C GLN A 118 -12.44 7.90 -7.58
N GLY A 119 -11.66 8.63 -8.37
CA GLY A 119 -10.20 8.58 -8.36
C GLY A 119 -9.62 8.94 -6.99
N ILE A 120 -10.11 10.01 -6.36
CA ILE A 120 -9.74 10.41 -4.99
C ILE A 120 -10.09 9.31 -3.98
N LEU A 121 -11.28 8.74 -4.07
CA LEU A 121 -11.71 7.69 -3.15
C LEU A 121 -10.89 6.39 -3.27
N LYS A 122 -10.25 6.17 -4.42
CA LYS A 122 -9.40 5.00 -4.69
C LYS A 122 -7.90 5.26 -4.51
N SER A 123 -7.50 6.51 -4.26
CA SER A 123 -6.10 6.89 -4.11
C SER A 123 -5.63 6.82 -2.65
N SER A 124 -4.35 7.13 -2.44
CA SER A 124 -3.75 7.35 -1.12
C SER A 124 -4.45 8.41 -0.28
N ILE A 125 -5.15 9.37 -0.92
CA ILE A 125 -5.83 10.47 -0.24
C ILE A 125 -6.94 9.94 0.67
N SER A 126 -7.81 9.06 0.16
CA SER A 126 -8.89 8.49 0.96
C SER A 126 -8.35 7.63 2.12
N ARG A 127 -7.23 6.94 1.91
CA ARG A 127 -6.54 6.19 2.95
C ARG A 127 -6.02 7.11 4.06
N LYS A 128 -5.35 8.21 3.69
CA LYS A 128 -4.89 9.24 4.64
C LYS A 128 -6.06 9.79 5.47
N TRP A 129 -7.19 10.09 4.82
CA TRP A 129 -8.41 10.53 5.51
C TRP A 129 -8.94 9.50 6.52
N GLN A 130 -9.00 8.22 6.13
CA GLN A 130 -9.44 7.14 7.02
C GLN A 130 -8.49 6.96 8.21
N GLU A 131 -7.17 7.04 7.99
CA GLU A 131 -6.15 7.00 9.04
C GLU A 131 -6.32 8.16 10.04
N ASN A 132 -6.76 9.32 9.56
CA ASN A 132 -7.09 10.50 10.38
C ASN A 132 -8.50 10.46 11.01
N GLY A 133 -9.21 9.32 10.90
CA GLY A 133 -10.48 9.08 11.58
C GLY A 133 -11.73 9.50 10.82
N ILE A 134 -11.62 9.81 9.52
CA ILE A 134 -12.77 10.09 8.66
C ILE A 134 -13.46 8.77 8.26
N ILE A 135 -14.77 8.71 8.46
CA ILE A 135 -15.57 7.54 8.12
C ILE A 135 -16.07 7.68 6.67
N ILE A 136 -15.59 6.80 5.80
CA ILE A 136 -16.03 6.70 4.40
C ILE A 136 -16.92 5.47 4.24
N ASP A 137 -18.14 5.65 3.76
CA ASP A 137 -19.05 4.55 3.45
C ASP A 137 -18.56 3.81 2.20
N GLU A 138 -18.25 2.51 2.32
CA GLU A 138 -17.78 1.68 1.21
C GLU A 138 -18.74 1.70 0.01
N LYS A 139 -20.04 1.96 0.22
CA LYS A 139 -21.03 2.08 -0.86
C LYS A 139 -20.89 3.35 -1.70
N LEU A 140 -20.07 4.30 -1.27
CA LEU A 140 -19.75 5.51 -2.03
C LEU A 140 -18.69 5.24 -3.12
N ILE A 141 -17.89 4.19 -2.94
CA ILE A 141 -16.85 3.78 -3.89
C ILE A 141 -17.50 2.82 -4.89
N VAL A 142 -17.55 3.23 -6.16
CA VAL A 142 -18.17 2.44 -7.23
C VAL A 142 -17.14 2.00 -8.27
N ASN A 143 -17.33 0.80 -8.80
CA ASN A 143 -16.58 0.35 -9.97
C ASN A 143 -17.17 1.02 -11.22
N GLN A 144 -16.36 1.85 -11.88
CA GLN A 144 -16.77 2.63 -13.05
C GLN A 144 -17.00 1.80 -14.31
N ALA A 145 -16.66 0.49 -14.30
CA ALA A 145 -17.06 -0.46 -15.34
C ALA A 145 -18.59 -0.48 -15.56
N ASN A 146 -19.38 -0.01 -14.58
CA ASN A 146 -20.85 0.11 -14.67
C ASN A 146 -21.35 1.49 -15.12
N SER A 147 -20.48 2.44 -15.49
CA SER A 147 -20.95 3.70 -16.05
C SER A 147 -21.15 3.57 -17.56
N ASP A 148 -22.38 3.80 -18.03
CA ASP A 148 -22.75 3.85 -19.45
C ASP A 148 -21.99 4.95 -20.25
N LEU A 149 -21.06 5.67 -19.61
CA LEU A 149 -20.37 6.85 -20.13
C LEU A 149 -19.35 6.54 -21.21
N TYR A 150 -18.89 5.29 -21.32
CA TYR A 150 -17.99 4.89 -22.40
C TYR A 150 -18.45 3.57 -22.98
N SER A 151 -19.11 3.66 -24.12
CA SER A 151 -19.23 2.54 -25.05
C SER A 151 -18.00 2.59 -25.96
N PRO A 152 -16.97 1.75 -25.78
CA PRO A 152 -15.92 1.61 -26.78
C PRO A 152 -16.44 0.73 -27.93
N LEU A 153 -17.65 1.02 -28.43
CA LEU A 153 -18.09 0.59 -29.76
C LEU A 153 -17.35 1.44 -30.81
N SER A 154 -16.02 1.36 -30.88
CA SER A 154 -15.27 1.67 -32.12
C SER A 154 -13.78 1.29 -32.13
N ARG A 155 -13.15 0.87 -31.02
CA ARG A 155 -11.75 0.37 -31.06
C ARG A 155 -11.63 -0.88 -30.20
N GLY A 156 -11.60 -2.02 -30.89
CA GLY A 156 -11.72 -3.35 -30.30
C GLY A 156 -10.67 -3.67 -29.23
N SER A 157 -11.03 -4.62 -28.37
CA SER A 157 -10.25 -5.32 -27.35
C SER A 157 -9.06 -6.14 -27.92
N GLY A 158 -8.34 -5.57 -28.88
CA GLY A 158 -7.21 -6.16 -29.60
C GLY A 158 -5.91 -5.39 -29.33
N GLY A 159 -5.61 -5.10 -28.06
CA GLY A 159 -4.38 -4.42 -27.65
C GLY A 159 -4.54 -2.99 -27.12
N CYS A 160 -5.71 -2.60 -26.62
CA CYS A 160 -5.93 -1.30 -25.96
C CYS A 160 -6.27 -1.50 -24.47
N TYR A 161 -5.47 -0.91 -23.57
CA TYR A 161 -5.54 -1.07 -22.12
C TYR A 161 -5.66 0.31 -21.47
N TYR A 162 -6.87 0.70 -21.06
CA TYR A 162 -7.20 2.07 -20.68
C TYR A 162 -7.54 2.25 -19.19
N ALA A 163 -6.90 3.21 -18.53
CA ALA A 163 -7.13 3.50 -17.11
C ALA A 163 -7.62 4.93 -16.94
N SER A 164 -8.50 5.16 -15.96
CA SER A 164 -8.59 6.51 -15.40
C SER A 164 -7.39 6.76 -14.48
N TYR A 165 -6.91 7.99 -14.41
CA TYR A 165 -5.72 8.32 -13.63
C TYR A 165 -5.98 9.47 -12.67
N THR A 166 -5.32 9.44 -11.51
CA THR A 166 -5.37 10.53 -10.51
C THR A 166 -3.96 10.78 -10.03
N LEU A 167 -3.48 12.03 -10.17
CA LEU A 167 -2.11 12.39 -9.84
C LEU A 167 -2.11 13.29 -8.59
N GLU A 168 -1.59 12.78 -7.49
CA GLU A 168 -1.41 13.50 -6.22
C GLU A 168 0.01 14.08 -6.16
N ALA A 169 0.15 15.37 -5.89
CA ALA A 169 1.46 15.96 -5.65
C ALA A 169 1.86 15.76 -4.18
N ASP A 170 2.98 15.08 -3.93
CA ASP A 170 3.44 14.75 -2.56
C ASP A 170 4.43 15.80 -2.01
N ASN A 171 4.99 16.64 -2.87
CA ASN A 171 5.91 17.74 -2.54
C ASN A 171 5.34 19.12 -2.90
N TYR A 172 4.02 19.30 -2.82
CA TYR A 172 3.44 20.59 -3.18
C TYR A 172 3.81 21.71 -2.20
N LEU A 173 4.67 21.48 -1.20
CA LEU A 173 5.32 22.52 -0.38
C LEU A 173 6.83 22.51 -0.63
N ASP A 174 7.45 23.68 -0.80
CA ASP A 174 8.90 23.83 -0.85
C ASP A 174 9.55 23.79 0.54
N ASP A 175 10.89 23.84 0.55
CA ASP A 175 11.70 23.88 1.78
C ASP A 175 11.38 25.09 2.69
N GLU A 176 10.76 26.14 2.15
CA GLU A 176 10.33 27.35 2.84
C GLU A 176 8.83 27.30 3.24
N GLY A 177 8.11 26.24 2.87
CA GLY A 177 6.70 26.02 3.16
C GLY A 177 5.73 26.66 2.16
N PHE A 178 6.21 27.16 1.01
CA PHE A 178 5.36 27.70 -0.05
C PHE A 178 4.84 26.61 -0.96
N ALA A 179 3.64 26.81 -1.49
CA ALA A 179 3.03 25.84 -2.36
C ALA A 179 3.72 25.81 -3.76
N ILE A 180 4.20 24.64 -4.24
CA ILE A 180 4.83 24.42 -5.56
C ILE A 180 3.97 23.54 -6.47
N ILE A 181 3.98 23.84 -7.78
CA ILE A 181 3.48 22.94 -8.85
C ILE A 181 4.67 22.23 -9.47
N ASN A 182 4.63 20.90 -9.55
CA ASN A 182 5.66 20.10 -10.26
C ASN A 182 5.60 20.21 -11.79
N GLY A 183 5.07 21.30 -12.34
CA GLY A 183 5.01 21.51 -13.78
C GLY A 183 4.19 20.50 -14.58
N ILE A 184 3.42 19.59 -13.95
CA ILE A 184 2.53 18.69 -14.67
C ILE A 184 1.28 19.45 -15.13
N ASN A 185 1.04 19.42 -16.43
CA ASN A 185 -0.21 19.77 -17.10
C ASN A 185 -0.54 18.65 -18.12
N THR A 186 -1.57 18.81 -18.96
CA THR A 186 -1.98 17.75 -19.88
C THR A 186 -0.86 17.40 -20.85
N ASP A 187 -0.23 18.41 -21.45
CA ASP A 187 0.86 18.24 -22.42
C ASP A 187 2.09 17.60 -21.76
N GLY A 188 2.46 18.02 -20.55
CA GLY A 188 3.59 17.50 -19.80
C GLY A 188 3.35 16.07 -19.33
N PHE A 189 2.14 15.75 -18.86
CA PHE A 189 1.78 14.37 -18.52
C PHE A 189 1.80 13.47 -19.75
N GLU A 190 1.25 13.93 -20.88
CA GLU A 190 1.30 13.20 -22.15
C GLU A 190 2.74 13.01 -22.65
N GLU A 191 3.61 14.00 -22.50
CA GLU A 191 5.03 13.90 -22.86
C GLU A 191 5.74 12.83 -22.03
N ILE A 192 5.56 12.85 -20.70
CA ILE A 192 6.10 11.84 -19.77
C ILE A 192 5.56 10.45 -20.13
N ALA A 193 4.25 10.36 -20.34
CA ALA A 193 3.57 9.12 -20.72
C ALA A 193 4.13 8.55 -22.03
N ASN A 194 4.43 9.41 -23.01
CA ASN A 194 5.05 9.01 -24.27
C ASN A 194 6.54 8.65 -24.13
N GLU A 195 7.29 9.33 -23.26
CA GLU A 195 8.70 9.00 -22.99
C GLU A 195 8.82 7.61 -22.36
N VAL A 196 7.98 7.31 -21.37
CA VAL A 196 7.91 5.99 -20.75
C VAL A 196 7.53 4.92 -21.78
N ALA A 197 6.58 5.19 -22.68
CA ALA A 197 6.19 4.24 -23.72
C ALA A 197 7.37 3.86 -24.63
N ARG A 198 8.17 4.86 -25.04
CA ARG A 198 9.37 4.66 -25.85
C ARG A 198 10.44 3.85 -25.12
N TYR A 199 10.55 4.02 -23.80
CA TYR A 199 11.48 3.27 -22.95
C TYR A 199 11.05 1.82 -22.77
N VAL A 200 9.76 1.58 -22.53
CA VAL A 200 9.21 0.25 -22.20
C VAL A 200 9.17 -0.65 -23.42
N HIS A 201 8.54 -0.23 -24.53
CA HIS A 201 8.43 -1.07 -25.71
C HIS A 201 8.09 -0.27 -26.97
N ARG A 202 8.81 -0.52 -28.08
CA ARG A 202 8.66 0.23 -29.35
C ARG A 202 7.26 0.14 -30.01
N GLY A 203 6.47 -0.84 -29.61
CA GLY A 203 5.11 -1.07 -30.11
C GLY A 203 4.01 -0.48 -29.23
N ILE A 204 4.36 0.33 -28.22
CA ILE A 204 3.37 1.05 -27.41
C ILE A 204 3.03 2.38 -28.08
N GLU A 205 1.74 2.68 -28.18
CA GLU A 205 1.21 4.00 -28.51
C GLU A 205 0.29 4.46 -27.38
N ILE A 206 0.43 5.72 -26.99
CA ILE A 206 -0.31 6.32 -25.88
C ILE A 206 -1.23 7.39 -26.43
N ILE A 207 -2.46 7.42 -25.93
CA ILE A 207 -3.40 8.51 -26.15
C ILE A 207 -3.90 8.92 -24.77
N VAL A 208 -3.65 10.17 -24.38
CA VAL A 208 -4.23 10.73 -23.16
C VAL A 208 -5.45 11.55 -23.59
N GLU A 209 -6.64 11.13 -23.17
CA GLU A 209 -7.87 11.88 -23.41
C GLU A 209 -8.48 12.23 -22.06
N GLU A 210 -8.46 13.53 -21.73
CA GLU A 210 -9.01 14.04 -20.47
C GLU A 210 -8.48 13.21 -19.28
N ASP A 211 -9.35 12.44 -18.67
CA ASP A 211 -9.14 11.70 -17.43
C ASP A 211 -8.70 10.24 -17.65
N ILE A 212 -8.60 9.83 -18.90
CA ILE A 212 -8.32 8.46 -19.31
C ILE A 212 -7.04 8.43 -20.13
N ILE A 213 -6.18 7.47 -19.80
CA ILE A 213 -5.03 7.12 -20.61
C ILE A 213 -5.31 5.81 -21.33
N PHE A 214 -5.19 5.82 -22.66
CA PHE A 214 -5.30 4.64 -23.51
C PHE A 214 -3.90 4.16 -23.87
N VAL A 215 -3.59 2.93 -23.48
CA VAL A 215 -2.32 2.28 -23.81
C VAL A 215 -2.56 1.26 -24.90
N LEU A 216 -2.17 1.58 -26.12
CA LEU A 216 -2.16 0.62 -27.23
C LEU A 216 -0.87 -0.18 -27.13
N ALA A 217 -0.95 -1.45 -26.71
CA ALA A 217 0.22 -2.30 -26.50
C ALA A 217 0.05 -3.68 -27.16
N PRO A 218 1.17 -4.35 -27.52
CA PRO A 218 1.12 -5.68 -28.13
C PRO A 218 0.55 -6.77 -27.20
N SER A 219 0.59 -6.55 -25.89
CA SER A 219 0.02 -7.44 -24.88
C SER A 219 -0.29 -6.69 -23.59
N GLU A 220 -1.15 -7.28 -22.76
CA GLU A 220 -1.52 -6.74 -21.45
C GLU A 220 -0.31 -6.62 -20.53
N SER A 221 0.58 -7.61 -20.52
CA SER A 221 1.80 -7.56 -19.72
C SER A 221 2.68 -6.35 -20.06
N ILE A 222 2.75 -5.98 -21.34
CA ILE A 222 3.50 -4.78 -21.78
C ILE A 222 2.79 -3.51 -21.30
N ALA A 223 1.45 -3.46 -21.34
CA ALA A 223 0.70 -2.34 -20.79
C ALA A 223 0.84 -2.23 -19.27
N VAL A 224 0.84 -3.34 -18.53
CA VAL A 224 1.06 -3.34 -17.08
C VAL A 224 2.45 -2.84 -16.73
N ILE A 225 3.50 -3.32 -17.43
CA ILE A 225 4.87 -2.80 -17.25
C ILE A 225 4.90 -1.29 -17.54
N TYR A 226 4.19 -0.84 -18.57
CA TYR A 226 4.06 0.57 -18.89
C TYR A 226 3.45 1.38 -17.74
N TYR A 227 2.32 0.95 -17.17
CA TYR A 227 1.71 1.64 -16.03
C TYR A 227 2.61 1.68 -14.80
N ILE A 228 3.37 0.60 -14.55
CA ILE A 228 4.36 0.54 -13.45
C ILE A 228 5.48 1.55 -13.66
N GLU A 229 6.09 1.57 -14.85
CA GLU A 229 7.17 2.52 -15.17
C GLU A 229 6.67 3.97 -15.20
N LEU A 230 5.42 4.19 -15.62
CA LEU A 230 4.80 5.52 -15.59
C LEU A 230 4.60 6.00 -14.15
N ALA A 231 4.07 5.15 -13.27
CA ALA A 231 3.95 5.44 -11.84
C ALA A 231 5.32 5.73 -11.20
N ARG A 232 6.34 4.93 -11.53
CA ARG A 232 7.71 5.13 -11.04
C ARG A 232 8.30 6.47 -11.49
N CYS A 233 8.15 6.80 -12.77
CA CYS A 233 8.64 8.06 -13.34
C CYS A 233 7.96 9.27 -12.70
N LEU A 234 6.65 9.20 -12.44
CA LEU A 234 5.92 10.25 -11.73
C LEU A 234 6.34 10.34 -10.26
N SER A 235 6.59 9.20 -9.60
CA SER A 235 7.10 9.18 -8.23
C SER A 235 8.47 9.83 -8.11
N ASP A 236 9.35 9.67 -9.11
CA ASP A 236 10.65 10.38 -9.17
C ASP A 236 10.47 11.91 -9.25
N MET A 237 9.29 12.37 -9.69
CA MET A 237 8.87 13.78 -9.70
C MET A 237 8.01 14.15 -8.49
N ASN A 238 7.97 13.31 -7.44
CA ASN A 238 7.12 13.47 -6.25
C ASN A 238 5.62 13.54 -6.57
N ILE A 239 5.18 12.77 -7.56
CA ILE A 239 3.78 12.66 -7.94
C ILE A 239 3.35 11.22 -7.76
N ILE A 240 2.38 11.00 -6.88
CA ILE A 240 1.79 9.70 -6.65
C ILE A 240 0.67 9.51 -7.69
N ALA A 241 0.86 8.55 -8.60
CA ALA A 241 -0.13 8.20 -9.60
C ALA A 241 -1.00 7.03 -9.12
N THR A 242 -2.32 7.22 -9.15
CA THR A 242 -3.31 6.16 -8.96
C THR A 242 -3.99 5.86 -10.29
N PHE A 243 -3.99 4.61 -10.72
CA PHE A 243 -4.67 4.16 -11.93
C PHE A 243 -5.86 3.26 -11.56
N THR A 244 -7.04 3.59 -12.07
CA THR A 244 -8.20 2.67 -12.03
C THR A 244 -8.32 2.01 -13.40
N PHE A 245 -7.98 0.73 -13.47
CA PHE A 245 -8.00 -0.02 -14.73
C PHE A 245 -9.45 -0.28 -15.16
N LEU A 246 -9.81 0.22 -16.34
CA LEU A 246 -11.18 0.14 -16.87
C LEU A 246 -11.35 -1.00 -17.88
N TRP A 247 -10.26 -1.64 -18.32
CA TRP A 247 -10.29 -2.83 -19.19
C TRP A 247 -10.37 -4.15 -18.43
N MET A 248 -10.13 -4.14 -17.11
CA MET A 248 -10.26 -5.33 -16.28
C MET A 248 -11.71 -5.48 -15.83
N ASP A 249 -12.44 -6.40 -16.45
CA ASP A 249 -13.75 -6.82 -15.93
C ASP A 249 -13.56 -7.48 -14.55
N THR A 250 -14.09 -6.85 -13.50
CA THR A 250 -14.24 -7.53 -12.21
C THR A 250 -15.52 -8.36 -12.23
N PRO A 251 -15.49 -9.66 -11.86
CA PRO A 251 -16.64 -10.54 -11.98
C PRO A 251 -17.69 -10.21 -10.89
N GLY A 252 -18.88 -9.77 -11.31
CA GLY A 252 -20.02 -9.67 -10.41
C GLY A 252 -21.27 -9.05 -11.03
N GLY A 253 -22.33 -9.85 -11.20
CA GLY A 253 -23.70 -9.33 -11.28
C GLY A 253 -24.57 -9.79 -12.45
N THR A 254 -25.15 -10.98 -12.30
CA THR A 254 -26.46 -11.45 -12.83
C THR A 254 -27.31 -10.54 -13.73
N GLY A 255 -27.67 -11.06 -14.91
CA GLY A 255 -29.09 -11.14 -15.34
C GLY A 255 -29.49 -10.39 -16.61
N GLY A 256 -29.90 -11.12 -17.65
CA GLY A 256 -30.72 -10.55 -18.74
C GLY A 256 -30.69 -11.32 -20.06
N SER A 257 -31.45 -12.42 -20.17
CA SER A 257 -31.81 -13.01 -21.47
C SER A 257 -32.79 -12.12 -22.25
N THR A 258 -32.61 -12.07 -23.57
CA THR A 258 -33.58 -12.02 -24.71
C THR A 258 -33.05 -11.09 -25.82
N GLY A 259 -33.05 -11.41 -27.11
CA GLY A 259 -33.47 -12.58 -27.87
C GLY A 259 -33.44 -12.29 -29.39
N GLY A 260 -33.49 -13.34 -30.22
CA GLY A 260 -33.81 -13.34 -31.66
C GLY A 260 -32.68 -12.92 -32.63
N SER A 261 -32.47 -13.52 -33.81
CA SER A 261 -33.32 -14.41 -34.59
C SER A 261 -32.53 -15.00 -35.78
N THR A 262 -32.73 -16.30 -36.04
CA THR A 262 -32.89 -17.00 -37.35
C THR A 262 -31.98 -16.78 -38.58
N GLY A 263 -31.51 -17.91 -39.12
CA GLY A 263 -31.34 -18.23 -40.55
C GLY A 263 -29.97 -18.88 -40.82
N GLY A 264 -29.81 -20.10 -41.34
CA GLY A 264 -30.66 -20.95 -42.16
C GLY A 264 -29.90 -21.34 -43.44
N ASN A 265 -29.75 -22.65 -43.68
CA ASN A 265 -29.44 -23.35 -44.94
C ASN A 265 -27.99 -23.57 -45.44
N THR A 266 -27.56 -24.83 -45.28
CA THR A 266 -27.29 -25.86 -46.32
C THR A 266 -26.65 -25.49 -47.68
N GLY A 267 -25.65 -26.29 -48.07
CA GLY A 267 -25.42 -26.69 -49.47
C GLY A 267 -23.94 -26.94 -49.81
N ASN A 268 -23.40 -28.13 -49.56
CA ASN A 268 -23.14 -29.21 -50.54
C ASN A 268 -22.00 -28.98 -51.56
N THR A 269 -20.95 -29.81 -51.40
CA THR A 269 -20.26 -30.67 -52.40
C THR A 269 -19.89 -30.13 -53.79
N GLY A 270 -18.64 -30.39 -54.22
CA GLY A 270 -18.36 -30.49 -55.65
C GLY A 270 -16.88 -30.55 -56.03
N ASP A 271 -16.39 -31.78 -56.21
CA ASP A 271 -15.06 -32.19 -56.66
C ASP A 271 -14.65 -31.79 -58.09
N THR A 272 -13.32 -31.76 -58.28
CA THR A 272 -12.50 -32.19 -59.44
C THR A 272 -12.48 -31.42 -60.78
N GLY A 273 -11.26 -30.97 -61.14
CA GLY A 273 -10.50 -31.54 -62.27
C GLY A 273 -10.34 -30.73 -63.58
N GLY A 274 -9.10 -30.58 -64.06
CA GLY A 274 -8.81 -30.52 -65.51
C GLY A 274 -7.77 -29.50 -66.02
N ASN A 275 -6.59 -30.01 -66.41
CA ASN A 275 -5.46 -29.36 -67.08
C ASN A 275 -5.78 -28.62 -68.41
N THR A 276 -5.07 -27.51 -68.71
CA THR A 276 -4.09 -27.40 -69.83
C THR A 276 -3.42 -26.01 -69.94
N GLY A 277 -2.09 -25.99 -70.06
CA GLY A 277 -1.38 -25.17 -71.07
C GLY A 277 -0.83 -23.78 -70.70
N GLY A 278 0.44 -23.74 -70.30
CA GLY A 278 1.48 -22.84 -70.84
C GLY A 278 1.41 -21.33 -70.58
N ASN A 279 2.35 -20.80 -69.78
CA ASN A 279 3.35 -19.83 -70.26
C ASN A 279 4.40 -19.51 -69.19
N THR A 280 5.64 -19.37 -69.65
CA THR A 280 6.81 -18.90 -68.93
C THR A 280 6.65 -17.43 -68.53
N GLY A 281 6.78 -17.11 -67.25
CA GLY A 281 6.85 -15.73 -66.75
C GLY A 281 7.03 -15.74 -65.23
N GLY A 282 8.15 -15.16 -64.78
CA GLY A 282 8.71 -15.36 -63.43
C GLY A 282 7.75 -15.09 -62.28
N ASN A 283 7.89 -15.89 -61.23
CA ASN A 283 7.38 -15.55 -59.91
C ASN A 283 8.42 -15.98 -58.89
N THR A 284 8.85 -15.01 -58.10
CA THR A 284 9.57 -15.19 -56.83
C THR A 284 8.94 -16.36 -56.06
N GLU A 285 9.77 -17.32 -55.66
CA GLU A 285 9.36 -18.34 -54.71
C GLU A 285 8.76 -17.65 -53.48
N LYS A 286 7.45 -17.80 -53.30
CA LYS A 286 6.79 -17.44 -52.05
C LYS A 286 7.39 -18.38 -51.00
N PRO A 287 7.90 -17.88 -49.86
CA PRO A 287 8.44 -18.74 -48.82
C PRO A 287 7.37 -19.77 -48.39
N PRO A 288 7.78 -20.92 -47.83
CA PRO A 288 6.83 -21.91 -47.35
C PRO A 288 5.84 -21.22 -46.42
N ILE A 289 4.55 -21.44 -46.66
CA ILE A 289 3.51 -21.06 -45.70
C ILE A 289 3.83 -21.87 -44.44
N THR A 290 4.42 -21.22 -43.44
CA THR A 290 4.48 -21.76 -42.08
C THR A 290 3.05 -22.16 -41.72
N PRO A 291 2.82 -23.39 -41.19
CA PRO A 291 1.50 -23.77 -40.72
C PRO A 291 0.95 -22.65 -39.85
N ASP A 292 -0.27 -22.19 -40.11
CA ASP A 292 -0.92 -21.22 -39.23
C ASP A 292 -0.90 -21.80 -37.81
N ASP A 293 -0.23 -21.10 -36.89
CA ASP A 293 -0.20 -21.45 -35.47
C ASP A 293 -1.66 -21.57 -35.00
N PRO A 294 -2.12 -22.76 -34.58
CA PRO A 294 -3.51 -22.97 -34.15
C PRO A 294 -3.88 -22.13 -32.92
N GLY A 295 -2.90 -21.45 -32.31
CA GLY A 295 -3.09 -20.77 -31.05
C GLY A 295 -3.02 -21.76 -29.89
N HIS A 296 -2.91 -21.20 -28.69
CA HIS A 296 -2.85 -21.97 -27.46
C HIS A 296 -3.39 -21.12 -26.31
N ILE A 297 -3.76 -21.78 -25.23
CA ILE A 297 -4.13 -21.12 -23.98
C ILE A 297 -2.87 -20.66 -23.27
N VAL A 298 -2.89 -19.41 -22.84
CA VAL A 298 -1.89 -18.82 -21.95
C VAL A 298 -2.56 -18.61 -20.60
N VAL A 299 -1.85 -19.00 -19.55
CA VAL A 299 -2.17 -18.67 -18.16
C VAL A 299 -1.08 -17.73 -17.69
N ASN A 300 -1.46 -16.55 -17.22
CA ASN A 300 -0.55 -15.57 -16.65
C ASN A 300 -0.92 -15.34 -15.19
N LEU A 301 0.07 -15.25 -14.32
CA LEU A 301 -0.09 -14.93 -12.91
C LEU A 301 0.52 -13.55 -12.67
N THR A 302 -0.22 -12.70 -11.98
CA THR A 302 0.23 -11.39 -11.49
C THR A 302 -0.01 -11.28 -9.98
N THR A 303 0.61 -10.27 -9.36
CA THR A 303 0.39 -9.93 -7.95
C THR A 303 -0.05 -8.48 -7.84
N SER A 304 -0.90 -8.17 -6.85
CA SER A 304 -1.20 -6.79 -6.51
C SER A 304 -0.03 -6.06 -5.85
N GLU A 305 1.00 -6.77 -5.41
CA GLU A 305 2.17 -6.17 -4.77
C GLU A 305 3.21 -5.73 -5.81
N LEU A 306 3.15 -4.44 -6.17
CA LEU A 306 3.95 -3.85 -7.24
C LEU A 306 5.44 -3.70 -6.87
N THR A 307 5.74 -3.52 -5.58
CA THR A 307 7.12 -3.42 -5.09
C THR A 307 7.81 -4.78 -5.02
N GLY A 308 7.02 -5.86 -4.98
CA GLY A 308 7.49 -7.20 -4.66
C GLY A 308 7.89 -7.38 -3.20
N GLU A 309 7.56 -6.44 -2.30
CA GLU A 309 7.89 -6.51 -0.88
C GLU A 309 6.65 -6.21 -0.02
N VAL A 310 6.36 -7.09 0.94
CA VAL A 310 5.25 -6.91 1.91
C VAL A 310 5.73 -7.21 3.32
N GLU A 311 5.10 -6.66 4.35
CA GLU A 311 5.37 -7.09 5.74
C GLU A 311 4.45 -8.22 6.14
N ILE A 312 4.92 -9.11 7.03
CA ILE A 312 4.05 -10.13 7.63
C ILE A 312 2.87 -9.46 8.32
N GLY A 313 1.67 -9.93 7.97
CA GLY A 313 0.39 -9.35 8.40
C GLY A 313 -0.35 -8.66 7.26
N ASP A 314 0.36 -8.13 6.27
CA ASP A 314 -0.24 -7.47 5.10
C ASP A 314 -0.94 -8.48 4.19
N VAL A 315 -1.89 -7.98 3.40
CA VAL A 315 -2.68 -8.79 2.46
C VAL A 315 -2.42 -8.32 1.04
N TYR A 316 -2.11 -9.26 0.17
CA TYR A 316 -1.95 -9.05 -1.27
C TYR A 316 -2.70 -10.14 -2.05
N TYR A 317 -2.85 -9.94 -3.36
CA TYR A 317 -3.63 -10.82 -4.22
C TYR A 317 -2.73 -11.46 -5.27
N LEU A 318 -2.95 -12.74 -5.52
CA LEU A 318 -2.43 -13.47 -6.67
C LEU A 318 -3.56 -13.60 -7.69
N ILE A 319 -3.34 -13.12 -8.91
CA ILE A 319 -4.39 -12.96 -9.92
C ILE A 319 -3.99 -13.75 -11.16
N VAL A 320 -4.85 -14.67 -11.59
CA VAL A 320 -4.65 -15.53 -12.76
C VAL A 320 -5.47 -14.97 -13.94
N ASP A 321 -4.76 -14.63 -15.01
CA ASP A 321 -5.34 -14.22 -16.29
C ASP A 321 -5.23 -15.37 -17.28
N ILE A 322 -6.34 -15.73 -17.92
CA ILE A 322 -6.41 -16.86 -18.85
C ILE A 322 -6.97 -16.38 -20.18
N TYR A 323 -6.19 -16.53 -21.25
CA TYR A 323 -6.60 -16.13 -22.59
C TYR A 323 -6.09 -17.10 -23.67
N HIS A 324 -6.78 -17.13 -24.80
CA HIS A 324 -6.35 -17.86 -25.99
C HIS A 324 -5.63 -16.90 -26.94
N THR A 325 -4.47 -17.28 -27.47
CA THR A 325 -3.68 -16.39 -28.36
C THR A 325 -4.36 -16.05 -29.69
N LYS A 326 -5.45 -16.75 -30.03
CA LYS A 326 -6.31 -16.49 -31.20
C LYS A 326 -7.73 -16.04 -30.83
N GLN A 327 -7.98 -15.67 -29.57
CA GLN A 327 -9.30 -15.24 -29.06
C GLN A 327 -10.40 -16.30 -29.21
N GLU A 328 -10.03 -17.58 -29.17
CA GLU A 328 -11.00 -18.68 -29.10
C GLU A 328 -11.60 -18.79 -27.69
N PRO A 329 -12.81 -19.35 -27.54
CA PRO A 329 -13.41 -19.56 -26.24
C PRO A 329 -12.51 -20.38 -25.32
N ILE A 330 -12.32 -19.89 -24.10
CA ILE A 330 -11.58 -20.63 -23.07
C ILE A 330 -12.40 -21.86 -22.66
N PRO A 331 -11.83 -23.08 -22.73
CA PRO A 331 -12.48 -24.27 -22.21
C PRO A 331 -12.84 -24.11 -20.74
N LYS A 332 -13.86 -24.85 -20.29
CA LYS A 332 -14.32 -24.76 -18.91
C LYS A 332 -13.20 -25.14 -17.94
N ILE A 333 -12.93 -24.26 -16.98
CA ILE A 333 -11.97 -24.49 -15.90
C ILE A 333 -12.60 -25.41 -14.87
N THR A 334 -11.86 -26.42 -14.45
CA THR A 334 -12.26 -27.42 -13.45
C THR A 334 -11.58 -27.21 -12.11
N ASN A 335 -10.36 -26.66 -12.10
CA ASN A 335 -9.60 -26.33 -10.90
C ASN A 335 -8.47 -25.34 -11.22
N ILE A 336 -8.03 -24.59 -10.22
CA ILE A 336 -6.84 -23.74 -10.21
C ILE A 336 -6.09 -24.04 -8.92
N GLU A 337 -4.85 -24.53 -9.04
CA GLU A 337 -3.94 -24.73 -7.91
C GLU A 337 -2.98 -23.54 -7.85
N TYR A 338 -3.04 -22.75 -6.77
CA TYR A 338 -2.03 -21.73 -6.48
C TYR A 338 -0.87 -22.38 -5.75
N LEU A 339 0.34 -22.14 -6.23
CA LEU A 339 1.58 -22.70 -5.72
C LEU A 339 2.41 -21.62 -5.06
N VAL A 340 3.11 -21.98 -4.00
CA VAL A 340 4.14 -21.14 -3.38
C VAL A 340 5.38 -21.98 -3.12
N ASN A 341 6.56 -21.44 -3.43
CA ASN A 341 7.83 -22.04 -3.08
C ASN A 341 8.76 -20.99 -2.48
N ARG A 342 9.45 -21.35 -1.41
CA ARG A 342 10.51 -20.52 -0.85
C ARG A 342 11.79 -20.72 -1.63
N ILE A 343 12.32 -19.63 -2.19
CA ILE A 343 13.52 -19.62 -3.02
C ILE A 343 14.70 -20.22 -2.24
N GLY A 344 15.46 -21.09 -2.89
CA GLY A 344 16.65 -21.72 -2.29
C GLY A 344 16.34 -22.88 -1.34
N THR A 345 15.08 -23.26 -1.15
CA THR A 345 14.68 -24.36 -0.27
C THR A 345 13.74 -25.36 -0.95
N ARG A 346 13.35 -26.42 -0.23
CA ARG A 346 12.30 -27.36 -0.65
C ARG A 346 10.95 -27.06 0.01
N GLN A 347 10.82 -25.93 0.70
CA GLN A 347 9.59 -25.56 1.40
C GLN A 347 8.63 -24.88 0.41
N GLY A 348 7.44 -25.44 0.28
CA GLY A 348 6.47 -25.01 -0.72
C GLY A 348 5.52 -26.11 -1.14
N GLY A 349 4.64 -25.79 -2.08
CA GLY A 349 3.62 -26.66 -2.64
C GLY A 349 2.34 -25.91 -2.95
N VAL A 350 1.24 -26.64 -2.98
CA VAL A 350 -0.10 -26.06 -3.14
C VAL A 350 -0.43 -25.22 -1.91
N LEU A 351 -0.65 -23.92 -2.15
CA LEU A 351 -1.11 -22.96 -1.16
C LEU A 351 -2.63 -23.06 -1.00
N TYR A 352 -3.34 -23.11 -2.12
CA TYR A 352 -4.80 -23.08 -2.17
C TYR A 352 -5.31 -23.68 -3.49
N GLU A 353 -6.48 -24.32 -3.47
CA GLU A 353 -7.18 -24.84 -4.65
C GLU A 353 -8.56 -24.20 -4.75
N THR A 354 -8.92 -23.74 -5.95
CA THR A 354 -10.18 -23.02 -6.19
C THR A 354 -10.54 -23.02 -7.67
N THR A 355 -11.72 -22.52 -8.01
CA THR A 355 -12.07 -22.11 -9.38
C THR A 355 -12.02 -20.60 -9.57
N GLU A 356 -11.76 -19.85 -8.50
CA GLU A 356 -11.64 -18.40 -8.50
C GLU A 356 -10.29 -17.94 -9.05
N TRP A 357 -10.31 -16.89 -9.86
CA TRP A 357 -9.14 -16.37 -10.58
C TRP A 357 -8.31 -15.43 -9.70
N ILE A 358 -8.77 -15.14 -8.49
CA ILE A 358 -8.08 -14.32 -7.50
C ILE A 358 -7.90 -15.13 -6.22
N CYS A 359 -6.67 -15.17 -5.72
CA CYS A 359 -6.32 -15.77 -4.44
C CYS A 359 -5.85 -14.69 -3.47
N LEU A 360 -6.56 -14.52 -2.36
CA LEU A 360 -6.18 -13.63 -1.27
C LEU A 360 -5.05 -14.29 -0.46
N ARG A 361 -3.93 -13.59 -0.33
CA ARG A 361 -2.76 -14.03 0.43
C ARG A 361 -2.44 -13.03 1.54
N LYS A 362 -2.56 -13.50 2.79
CA LYS A 362 -1.95 -12.83 3.95
C LYS A 362 -0.49 -13.26 4.05
N ALA A 363 0.43 -12.31 4.16
CA ALA A 363 1.83 -12.60 4.41
C ALA A 363 1.99 -13.18 5.83
N ILE A 364 2.54 -14.39 5.94
CA ILE A 364 2.62 -15.14 7.21
C ILE A 364 4.00 -15.73 7.49
N SER A 365 4.96 -15.58 6.57
CA SER A 365 6.27 -16.19 6.71
C SER A 365 7.33 -15.34 6.05
N ALA A 366 8.40 -14.94 6.75
CA ALA A 366 9.42 -14.08 6.17
C ALA A 366 10.29 -14.87 5.18
N GLY A 367 10.51 -14.33 3.99
CA GLY A 367 11.36 -14.93 2.96
C GLY A 367 11.06 -14.40 1.57
N ARG A 368 11.84 -14.87 0.60
CA ARG A 368 11.56 -14.66 -0.83
C ARG A 368 10.81 -15.85 -1.40
N PHE A 369 9.67 -15.60 -2.02
CA PHE A 369 8.79 -16.64 -2.52
C PHE A 369 8.54 -16.52 -4.02
N GLU A 370 8.43 -17.68 -4.64
CA GLU A 370 7.98 -17.90 -5.99
C GLU A 370 6.52 -18.38 -5.96
N PHE A 371 5.65 -17.66 -6.64
CA PHE A 371 4.26 -18.02 -6.83
C PHE A 371 4.01 -18.47 -8.26
N GLY A 372 3.16 -19.47 -8.42
CA GLY A 372 2.69 -19.97 -9.71
C GLY A 372 1.26 -20.46 -9.60
N ALA A 373 0.63 -20.76 -10.74
CA ALA A 373 -0.68 -21.38 -10.79
C ALA A 373 -0.69 -22.52 -11.81
N ILE A 374 -1.48 -23.56 -11.52
CA ILE A 374 -1.81 -24.64 -12.46
C ILE A 374 -3.32 -24.60 -12.70
N VAL A 375 -3.72 -24.32 -13.94
CA VAL A 375 -5.13 -24.29 -14.34
C VAL A 375 -5.48 -25.59 -15.05
N HIS A 376 -6.57 -26.21 -14.65
CA HIS A 376 -7.08 -27.47 -15.19
C HIS A 376 -8.32 -27.19 -16.03
N PHE A 377 -8.29 -27.63 -17.28
CA PHE A 377 -9.37 -27.47 -18.23
C PHE A 377 -10.10 -28.79 -18.47
N GLU A 378 -11.40 -28.71 -18.75
CA GLU A 378 -12.18 -29.85 -19.23
C GLU A 378 -11.76 -30.23 -20.67
N GLY A 379 -11.70 -31.52 -20.97
CA GLY A 379 -11.39 -32.04 -22.32
C GLY A 379 -9.89 -32.26 -22.57
N GLU A 380 -9.48 -32.18 -23.85
CA GLU A 380 -8.14 -32.55 -24.30
C GLU A 380 -7.06 -31.51 -23.97
N THR A 381 -7.46 -30.29 -23.58
CA THR A 381 -6.56 -29.19 -23.19
C THR A 381 -5.73 -29.52 -21.94
N GLY A 382 -6.25 -30.32 -21.01
CA GLY A 382 -5.50 -30.79 -19.85
C GLY A 382 -5.13 -29.68 -18.86
N LYS A 383 -3.84 -29.55 -18.53
CA LYS A 383 -3.33 -28.61 -17.51
C LYS A 383 -2.36 -27.61 -18.13
N VAL A 384 -2.48 -26.34 -17.74
CA VAL A 384 -1.56 -25.28 -18.18
C VAL A 384 -1.01 -24.55 -16.95
N ASN A 385 0.31 -24.37 -16.93
CA ASN A 385 1.01 -23.64 -15.86
C ASN A 385 1.12 -22.16 -16.22
N SER A 386 1.08 -21.30 -15.20
CA SER A 386 1.38 -19.87 -15.34
C SER A 386 2.88 -19.59 -15.44
N ASN A 387 3.24 -18.33 -15.71
CA ASN A 387 4.53 -17.76 -15.32
C ASN A 387 4.69 -17.72 -13.80
N THR A 388 5.91 -17.41 -13.36
CA THR A 388 6.24 -17.23 -11.94
C THR A 388 6.19 -15.75 -11.56
N VAL A 389 5.67 -15.49 -10.36
CA VAL A 389 5.71 -14.16 -9.70
C VAL A 389 6.56 -14.25 -8.44
N TYR A 390 7.23 -13.15 -8.10
CA TYR A 390 8.12 -13.07 -6.95
C TYR A 390 7.60 -12.07 -5.93
N VAL A 391 7.53 -12.48 -4.66
CA VAL A 391 7.23 -11.57 -3.54
C VAL A 391 8.15 -11.89 -2.37
N THR A 392 8.65 -10.85 -1.73
CA THR A 392 9.44 -10.89 -0.51
C THR A 392 8.54 -10.52 0.66
N GLU A 393 8.23 -11.47 1.53
CA GLU A 393 7.53 -11.17 2.79
C GLU A 393 8.60 -10.87 3.87
N MET A 394 8.50 -9.73 4.53
CA MET A 394 9.49 -9.22 5.49
C MET A 394 9.01 -9.33 6.93
N CYS A 395 9.94 -9.51 7.87
CA CYS A 395 9.62 -9.34 9.29
C CYS A 395 9.16 -7.89 9.56
N PRO A 396 8.23 -7.67 10.50
CA PRO A 396 7.74 -6.33 10.83
C PRO A 396 8.85 -5.46 11.47
N SER A 397 8.80 -4.16 11.21
CA SER A 397 9.62 -3.16 11.90
C SER A 397 9.28 -3.06 13.39
N ILE A 398 10.27 -2.71 14.22
CA ILE A 398 10.14 -2.40 15.65
C ILE A 398 9.08 -1.32 15.91
N SER A 399 8.86 -0.41 14.95
CA SER A 399 7.82 0.61 15.02
C SER A 399 6.40 0.03 15.18
N LYS A 400 6.13 -1.17 14.62
CA LYS A 400 4.82 -1.83 14.69
C LYS A 400 4.47 -2.37 16.07
N PHE A 401 5.48 -2.68 16.90
CA PHE A 401 5.25 -3.37 18.18
C PHE A 401 5.77 -2.66 19.43
N LYS A 402 6.76 -1.76 19.31
CA LYS A 402 7.39 -1.13 20.48
C LYS A 402 6.40 -0.36 21.37
N ASP A 403 5.38 0.25 20.78
CA ASP A 403 4.43 1.10 21.50
C ASP A 403 3.14 0.34 21.88
N LEU A 404 3.06 -0.96 21.60
CA LEU A 404 1.87 -1.75 21.92
C LEU A 404 1.71 -1.94 23.44
N PRO A 405 0.48 -1.88 23.97
CA PRO A 405 0.23 -2.08 25.40
C PRO A 405 0.78 -3.40 25.94
N VAL A 406 0.73 -4.49 25.16
CA VAL A 406 1.27 -5.80 25.56
C VAL A 406 2.79 -5.75 25.80
N VAL A 407 3.53 -4.98 24.99
CA VAL A 407 4.99 -4.82 25.12
C VAL A 407 5.32 -3.87 26.27
N GLN A 408 4.62 -2.74 26.37
CA GLN A 408 4.82 -1.76 27.44
C GLN A 408 4.53 -2.35 28.83
N ASN A 409 3.42 -3.08 28.96
CA ASN A 409 3.06 -3.74 30.22
C ASN A 409 4.10 -4.79 30.61
N ARG A 410 4.58 -5.58 29.63
CA ARG A 410 5.64 -6.56 29.88
C ARG A 410 6.94 -5.90 30.36
N ALA A 411 7.30 -4.76 29.78
CA ALA A 411 8.47 -3.98 30.21
C ALA A 411 8.41 -3.62 31.71
N ILE A 412 7.23 -3.17 32.15
CA ILE A 412 6.96 -2.80 33.55
C ILE A 412 6.99 -4.03 34.46
N GLU A 413 6.44 -5.16 34.01
CA GLU A 413 6.52 -6.43 34.74
C GLU A 413 7.97 -6.88 34.96
N LEU A 414 8.78 -6.90 33.90
CA LEU A 414 10.20 -7.26 33.96
C LEU A 414 10.98 -6.34 34.89
N TRP A 415 10.70 -5.03 34.86
CA TRP A 415 11.28 -4.07 35.81
C TRP A 415 10.91 -4.41 37.25
N ASN A 416 9.65 -4.73 37.52
CA ASN A 416 9.21 -5.11 38.86
C ASN A 416 9.85 -6.43 39.32
N GLU A 417 10.08 -7.40 38.41
CA GLU A 417 10.86 -8.60 38.70
C GLU A 417 12.30 -8.24 39.11
N THR A 418 12.95 -7.35 38.35
CA THR A 418 14.28 -6.84 38.67
C THR A 418 14.31 -6.18 40.05
N VAL A 419 13.39 -5.24 40.32
CA VAL A 419 13.26 -4.54 41.62
C VAL A 419 13.06 -5.52 42.77
N ASN A 420 12.17 -6.51 42.60
CA ASN A 420 11.90 -7.50 43.64
C ASN A 420 13.13 -8.36 43.91
N TYR A 421 13.85 -8.78 42.88
CA TYR A 421 15.09 -9.53 43.03
C TYR A 421 16.16 -8.70 43.78
N SER A 422 16.39 -7.44 43.37
CA SER A 422 17.37 -6.58 44.05
C SER A 422 16.99 -6.32 45.51
N ARG A 423 15.70 -6.12 45.81
CA ARG A 423 15.20 -5.93 47.17
C ARG A 423 15.45 -7.15 48.06
N LEU A 424 15.16 -8.34 47.54
CA LEU A 424 15.38 -9.60 48.26
C LEU A 424 16.87 -9.85 48.53
N ASN A 425 17.76 -9.34 47.67
CA ASN A 425 19.21 -9.50 47.78
C ASN A 425 19.94 -8.22 48.23
N GLN A 426 19.24 -7.27 48.84
CA GLN A 426 19.79 -5.97 49.21
C GLN A 426 20.99 -6.06 50.17
N SER A 427 21.06 -7.08 51.02
CA SER A 427 22.16 -7.27 51.98
C SER A 427 23.48 -7.65 51.32
N THR A 428 23.45 -8.17 50.10
CA THR A 428 24.65 -8.54 49.33
C THR A 428 24.89 -7.63 48.13
N HIS A 429 24.07 -6.58 47.97
CA HIS A 429 24.08 -5.68 46.81
C HIS A 429 23.93 -6.43 45.46
N THR A 430 23.28 -7.60 45.46
CA THR A 430 23.13 -8.40 44.25
C THR A 430 21.89 -7.97 43.49
N THR A 431 22.01 -7.82 42.17
CA THR A 431 20.90 -7.58 41.25
C THR A 431 21.02 -8.47 40.02
N ARG A 432 20.01 -8.47 39.15
CA ARG A 432 20.08 -9.01 37.79
C ARG A 432 19.01 -8.34 36.94
N GLU A 433 19.14 -8.50 35.64
CA GLU A 433 18.16 -8.05 34.66
C GLU A 433 17.24 -9.19 34.28
N PHE A 434 16.05 -8.85 33.78
CA PHE A 434 15.09 -9.79 33.25
C PHE A 434 14.60 -9.30 31.89
N GLY A 435 14.49 -10.24 30.95
CA GLY A 435 14.00 -9.98 29.60
C GLY A 435 13.09 -11.07 29.08
N CYS A 436 12.60 -10.93 27.85
CA CYS A 436 11.90 -11.96 27.11
C CYS A 436 11.95 -11.67 25.60
N PHE A 437 11.56 -12.65 24.80
CA PHE A 437 11.29 -12.45 23.38
C PHE A 437 9.90 -11.80 23.18
N ILE A 438 9.77 -11.06 22.09
CA ILE A 438 8.51 -10.56 21.56
C ILE A 438 8.16 -11.42 20.34
N TYR A 439 6.92 -11.90 20.30
CA TYR A 439 6.40 -12.77 19.27
C TYR A 439 5.29 -12.09 18.49
N LEU A 440 5.21 -12.39 17.19
CA LEU A 440 4.05 -12.16 16.34
C LEU A 440 3.45 -13.53 15.99
N ASN A 441 2.18 -13.74 16.35
CA ASN A 441 1.46 -14.90 15.87
C ASN A 441 1.06 -14.66 14.41
N THR A 442 1.69 -15.34 13.45
CA THR A 442 1.53 -14.99 12.03
C THR A 442 0.15 -15.31 11.46
N GLY A 443 -0.60 -16.23 12.09
CA GLY A 443 -1.98 -16.53 11.71
C GLY A 443 -2.94 -15.41 12.09
N THR A 444 -2.91 -14.98 13.34
CA THR A 444 -3.83 -13.95 13.87
C THR A 444 -3.35 -12.52 13.57
N GLY A 445 -2.05 -12.28 13.54
CA GLY A 445 -1.45 -10.95 13.51
C GLY A 445 -1.26 -10.33 14.90
N GLU A 446 -1.51 -11.07 15.97
CA GLU A 446 -1.41 -10.55 17.35
C GLU A 446 0.01 -10.69 17.90
N TYR A 447 0.47 -9.62 18.58
CA TYR A 447 1.75 -9.61 19.29
C TYR A 447 1.59 -10.08 20.73
N HIS A 448 2.58 -10.82 21.23
CA HIS A 448 2.64 -11.21 22.64
C HIS A 448 4.10 -11.34 23.11
N CYS A 449 4.29 -11.35 24.42
CA CYS A 449 5.62 -11.50 25.02
C CYS A 449 5.80 -12.89 25.63
N GLY A 450 7.00 -13.44 25.49
CA GLY A 450 7.35 -14.76 25.98
C GLY A 450 7.62 -14.84 27.48
N SER A 451 8.03 -16.05 27.87
CA SER A 451 8.48 -16.34 29.24
C SER A 451 9.69 -15.49 29.64
N THR A 452 9.80 -15.21 30.94
CA THR A 452 10.92 -14.45 31.49
C THR A 452 12.24 -15.22 31.32
N ILE A 453 13.26 -14.52 30.83
CA ILE A 453 14.65 -14.93 30.70
C ILE A 453 15.47 -14.16 31.73
N PRO A 454 16.01 -14.82 32.76
CA PRO A 454 16.85 -14.16 33.75
C PRO A 454 18.26 -13.93 33.21
N GLY A 455 18.79 -12.73 33.44
CA GLY A 455 20.21 -12.42 33.27
C GLY A 455 21.07 -12.97 34.41
N ASP A 456 22.38 -12.93 34.20
CA ASP A 456 23.34 -13.32 35.23
C ASP A 456 23.29 -12.35 36.43
N PRO A 457 23.39 -12.83 37.69
CA PRO A 457 23.51 -11.94 38.83
C PRO A 457 24.80 -11.13 38.78
N ILE A 458 24.71 -9.88 39.18
CA ILE A 458 25.86 -9.01 39.41
C ILE A 458 25.82 -8.45 40.83
N GLN A 459 26.98 -8.17 41.40
CA GLN A 459 27.09 -7.48 42.68
C GLN A 459 27.45 -6.01 42.44
N LEU A 460 26.59 -5.10 42.90
CA LEU A 460 26.79 -3.66 42.84
C LEU A 460 27.68 -3.16 43.98
N THR A 461 28.80 -3.84 44.20
CA THR A 461 29.89 -3.44 45.12
C THR A 461 31.02 -2.73 44.37
N ALA A 462 31.03 -2.84 43.05
CA ALA A 462 31.89 -2.15 42.09
C ALA A 462 31.11 -1.91 40.79
N PRO A 463 31.63 -1.13 39.83
CA PRO A 463 31.01 -1.00 38.51
C PRO A 463 30.84 -2.39 37.87
N GLY A 464 29.62 -2.68 37.44
CA GLY A 464 29.24 -3.94 36.84
C GLY A 464 28.18 -3.72 35.77
N LYS A 465 27.99 -4.72 34.90
CA LYS A 465 27.00 -4.67 33.83
C LYS A 465 26.12 -5.90 33.92
N GLY A 466 24.81 -5.67 34.00
CA GLY A 466 23.83 -6.73 33.80
C GLY A 466 23.71 -6.99 32.32
N THR A 467 23.33 -8.21 31.96
CA THR A 467 22.98 -8.53 30.58
C THR A 467 22.02 -9.70 30.59
N VAL A 468 20.99 -9.63 29.74
CA VAL A 468 20.15 -10.77 29.40
C VAL A 468 20.68 -11.36 28.09
N ARG A 469 21.00 -12.66 28.09
CA ARG A 469 21.46 -13.35 26.87
C ARG A 469 20.28 -13.93 26.11
N PHE A 470 20.04 -13.42 24.92
CA PHE A 470 18.98 -13.91 24.05
C PHE A 470 19.50 -15.01 23.13
N VAL A 471 19.12 -16.25 23.43
CA VAL A 471 19.43 -17.42 22.60
C VAL A 471 18.12 -18.04 22.14
N TYR A 472 17.97 -18.19 20.83
CA TYR A 472 16.78 -18.78 20.22
C TYR A 472 17.19 -19.75 19.11
N SER A 473 16.37 -20.76 18.86
CA SER A 473 16.59 -21.72 17.77
C SER A 473 16.17 -21.12 16.43
N GLU A 474 16.75 -21.62 15.33
CA GLU A 474 16.22 -21.35 14.01
C GLU A 474 14.72 -21.64 13.95
N GLN A 475 13.98 -20.79 13.24
CA GLN A 475 12.55 -20.94 13.04
C GLN A 475 12.29 -21.49 11.63
N SER A 476 11.28 -22.34 11.50
CA SER A 476 10.83 -22.83 10.18
C SER A 476 9.93 -21.79 9.54
N TYR A 477 10.30 -21.34 8.35
CA TYR A 477 9.57 -20.34 7.59
C TYR A 477 8.85 -20.96 6.39
N ASP A 478 8.03 -21.98 6.65
CA ASP A 478 7.17 -22.56 5.60
C ASP A 478 6.08 -21.55 5.23
N PRO A 479 5.96 -21.15 3.94
CA PRO A 479 4.97 -20.15 3.53
C PRO A 479 3.51 -20.57 3.73
N ARG A 480 3.25 -21.85 4.04
CA ARG A 480 1.90 -22.43 4.17
C ARG A 480 1.46 -22.61 5.62
N GLU A 481 2.38 -22.54 6.57
CA GLU A 481 2.11 -22.82 7.97
C GLU A 481 2.27 -21.56 8.83
N THR A 482 1.28 -21.28 9.67
CA THR A 482 1.35 -20.18 10.64
C THR A 482 2.14 -20.60 11.88
N PHE A 483 2.87 -19.68 12.49
CA PHE A 483 3.67 -19.94 13.68
C PHE A 483 3.86 -18.66 14.51
N ASP A 484 4.46 -18.78 15.69
CA ASP A 484 4.87 -17.63 16.49
C ASP A 484 6.27 -17.18 16.08
N LEU A 485 6.35 -16.10 15.32
CA LEU A 485 7.59 -15.51 14.85
C LEU A 485 8.23 -14.66 15.97
N ILE A 486 9.50 -14.93 16.29
CA ILE A 486 10.27 -14.02 17.15
C ILE A 486 10.59 -12.76 16.35
N VAL A 487 10.08 -11.61 16.78
CA VAL A 487 10.24 -10.33 16.07
C VAL A 487 11.18 -9.36 16.78
N GLY A 488 11.45 -9.59 18.07
CA GLY A 488 12.29 -8.68 18.86
C GLY A 488 12.57 -9.20 20.26
N THR A 489 13.31 -8.41 21.02
CA THR A 489 13.64 -8.65 22.42
C THR A 489 13.25 -7.46 23.28
N ILE A 490 12.91 -7.72 24.54
CA ILE A 490 12.73 -6.68 25.54
C ILE A 490 13.36 -7.11 26.86
N HIS A 491 14.04 -6.18 27.53
CA HIS A 491 14.51 -6.39 28.90
C HIS A 491 14.44 -5.11 29.73
N SER A 492 14.61 -5.25 31.04
CA SER A 492 14.72 -4.15 31.97
C SER A 492 16.11 -4.09 32.57
N HIS A 493 16.64 -2.87 32.70
CA HIS A 493 17.82 -2.64 33.52
C HIS A 493 17.47 -2.68 35.01
N TYR A 494 18.49 -2.59 35.87
CA TYR A 494 18.32 -2.64 37.31
C TYR A 494 18.31 -1.28 38.00
N PRO A 495 17.62 -1.16 39.16
CA PRO A 495 17.68 0.02 40.00
C PRO A 495 19.02 0.10 40.75
N MET A 496 19.46 1.33 41.05
CA MET A 496 20.66 1.56 41.88
C MET A 496 20.34 1.76 43.38
N THR A 497 19.08 1.55 43.79
CA THR A 497 18.60 1.77 45.17
C THR A 497 19.41 1.04 46.23
N TRP A 498 19.87 -0.17 45.93
CA TRP A 498 20.63 -1.01 46.85
C TRP A 498 22.09 -1.20 46.42
N ALA A 499 22.64 -0.30 45.60
CA ALA A 499 24.06 -0.31 45.26
C ALA A 499 24.92 0.29 46.39
N VAL A 500 26.22 -0.08 46.44
CA VAL A 500 27.17 0.57 47.34
C VAL A 500 27.37 2.03 46.94
N HIS A 501 27.52 2.91 47.94
CA HIS A 501 27.69 4.35 47.75
C HIS A 501 28.85 4.68 46.79
N GLY A 502 28.65 5.66 45.91
CA GLY A 502 29.64 6.12 44.94
C GLY A 502 29.57 5.43 43.57
N LEU A 503 28.64 4.49 43.37
CA LEU A 503 28.33 3.94 42.05
C LEU A 503 27.28 4.77 41.32
N GLU A 504 27.39 4.81 40.00
CA GLU A 504 26.42 5.41 39.09
C GLU A 504 26.23 4.52 37.87
N ARG A 505 25.08 4.63 37.22
CA ARG A 505 24.78 3.91 35.97
C ARG A 505 24.16 4.87 34.95
N PRO A 506 24.73 4.97 33.74
CA PRO A 506 24.09 5.72 32.65
C PRO A 506 22.81 5.03 32.18
N PRO A 507 21.84 5.78 31.63
CA PRO A 507 20.59 5.24 31.14
C PRO A 507 20.75 4.64 29.74
N GLY A 508 19.79 3.80 29.37
CA GLY A 508 19.64 3.27 28.01
C GLY A 508 20.61 2.14 27.68
N PRO A 509 20.53 1.59 26.47
CA PRO A 509 21.20 0.35 26.10
C PRO A 509 22.71 0.53 25.98
N SER A 510 23.43 -0.51 26.35
CA SER A 510 24.86 -0.68 26.20
C SER A 510 25.19 -1.56 24.99
N LYS A 511 26.49 -1.65 24.65
CA LYS A 511 26.95 -2.55 23.60
C LYS A 511 26.70 -4.03 23.91
N ASP A 512 26.64 -4.38 25.20
CA ASP A 512 26.46 -5.77 25.64
C ASP A 512 24.99 -6.22 25.52
N ASP A 513 24.06 -5.26 25.43
CA ASP A 513 22.63 -5.51 25.24
C ASP A 513 22.31 -5.88 23.79
N ASN A 514 23.13 -5.41 22.84
CA ASN A 514 23.05 -5.78 21.42
C ASN A 514 23.71 -7.14 21.16
N ASN A 515 23.24 -8.17 21.88
CA ASN A 515 23.77 -9.54 21.82
C ASN A 515 22.95 -10.50 20.93
N SER A 516 21.98 -9.97 20.19
CA SER A 516 21.21 -10.69 19.17
C SER A 516 21.10 -9.88 17.89
N ASP A 517 20.78 -10.55 16.79
CA ASP A 517 20.40 -9.99 15.49
C ASP A 517 18.93 -9.51 15.42
N LEU A 518 18.26 -9.45 16.57
CA LEU A 518 16.87 -9.00 16.69
C LEU A 518 16.79 -7.53 17.12
N PRO A 519 15.75 -6.80 16.68
CA PRO A 519 15.40 -5.50 17.26
C PRO A 519 15.22 -5.60 18.78
N GLY A 520 15.81 -4.65 19.50
CA GLY A 520 15.88 -4.67 20.96
C GLY A 520 15.17 -3.48 21.61
N ILE A 521 14.52 -3.73 22.74
CA ILE A 521 13.92 -2.72 23.61
C ILE A 521 14.51 -2.88 25.02
N VAL A 522 14.95 -1.78 25.62
CA VAL A 522 15.30 -1.75 27.04
C VAL A 522 14.45 -0.73 27.79
N TYR A 523 13.89 -1.16 28.92
CA TYR A 523 13.15 -0.30 29.83
C TYR A 523 14.07 0.19 30.95
N ASP A 524 14.27 1.51 31.00
CA ASP A 524 15.27 2.12 31.87
C ASP A 524 14.92 3.57 32.22
N TYR A 525 15.60 4.12 33.22
CA TYR A 525 15.58 5.55 33.56
C TYR A 525 15.94 6.45 32.39
N SER A 526 15.46 7.69 32.41
CA SER A 526 15.74 8.70 31.38
C SER A 526 17.14 9.34 31.50
N TYR A 527 17.71 9.35 32.69
CA TYR A 527 18.97 9.99 33.06
C TYR A 527 19.81 9.07 33.96
N THR A 528 21.09 9.41 34.12
CA THR A 528 22.03 8.71 35.01
C THR A 528 21.46 8.59 36.42
N VAL A 529 21.55 7.39 36.99
CA VAL A 529 21.05 7.09 38.34
C VAL A 529 22.19 6.76 39.29
N LEU A 530 22.15 7.35 40.48
CA LEU A 530 23.18 7.20 41.51
C LEU A 530 22.81 6.10 42.51
N ALA A 531 23.80 5.47 43.12
CA ALA A 531 23.62 4.54 44.24
C ALA A 531 22.76 5.15 45.36
N GLY A 532 21.81 4.38 45.87
CA GLY A 532 20.88 4.81 46.91
C GLY A 532 19.68 5.61 46.41
N SER A 533 19.59 5.90 45.11
CA SER A 533 18.41 6.58 44.53
C SER A 533 17.15 5.71 44.73
N PRO A 534 15.97 6.31 45.03
CA PRO A 534 14.72 5.57 45.08
C PRO A 534 14.45 4.81 43.76
N VAL A 535 13.67 3.72 43.83
CA VAL A 535 13.26 2.96 42.64
C VAL A 535 12.44 3.83 41.67
N ASN A 536 11.60 4.73 42.21
CA ASN A 536 10.80 5.65 41.42
C ASN A 536 11.30 7.08 41.67
N ILE A 537 11.79 7.73 40.62
CA ILE A 537 12.40 9.06 40.69
C ILE A 537 11.56 10.00 39.83
N SER A 538 10.88 10.98 40.44
CA SER A 538 9.89 11.82 39.75
C SER A 538 10.48 12.65 38.60
N ASN A 539 11.73 13.10 38.71
CA ASN A 539 12.45 13.85 37.68
C ASN A 539 13.34 12.97 36.80
N ASN A 540 13.30 11.65 36.99
CA ASN A 540 14.00 10.68 36.16
C ASN A 540 13.06 9.49 35.88
N PRO A 541 12.00 9.70 35.08
CA PRO A 541 11.04 8.65 34.79
C PRO A 541 11.68 7.56 33.92
N MET A 542 11.11 6.35 34.01
CA MET A 542 11.48 5.25 33.14
C MET A 542 10.83 5.39 31.77
N LYS A 543 11.52 4.92 30.73
CA LYS A 543 11.02 4.87 29.36
C LYS A 543 11.63 3.70 28.60
N MET A 544 11.05 3.39 27.45
CA MET A 544 11.59 2.42 26.52
C MET A 544 12.64 3.08 25.62
N TYR A 545 13.78 2.42 25.46
CA TYR A 545 14.81 2.74 24.49
C TYR A 545 14.88 1.61 23.47
N VAL A 546 15.03 1.96 22.20
CA VAL A 546 15.24 0.99 21.11
C VAL A 546 16.73 0.87 20.79
N TYR A 547 17.16 -0.33 20.38
CA TYR A 547 18.51 -0.62 19.91
C TYR A 547 18.50 -1.79 18.93
N GLY A 548 19.65 -2.06 18.30
CA GLY A 548 19.76 -3.13 17.30
C GLY A 548 19.17 -2.72 15.93
N PRO A 549 18.88 -3.69 15.06
CA PRO A 549 18.30 -3.42 13.75
C PRO A 549 16.84 -2.95 13.86
N ASP A 550 16.34 -2.27 12.81
CA ASP A 550 14.93 -1.83 12.74
C ASP A 550 13.96 -3.02 12.68
N ARG A 551 14.35 -4.10 12.01
CA ARG A 551 13.58 -5.33 11.88
C ARG A 551 14.51 -6.53 11.95
N ARG A 552 13.94 -7.69 12.26
CA ARG A 552 14.65 -8.96 12.08
C ARG A 552 14.95 -9.18 10.60
N GLU A 553 16.14 -9.68 10.29
CA GLU A 553 16.53 -9.99 8.92
C GLU A 553 15.58 -11.02 8.28
N THR A 554 15.25 -10.78 7.01
CA THR A 554 14.45 -11.72 6.21
C THR A 554 15.34 -12.89 5.79
N PRO A 555 15.03 -14.13 6.22
CA PRO A 555 15.93 -15.27 6.05
C PRO A 555 15.91 -15.92 4.66
#